data_AF-D3Y4A9-F1
#
_entry.id   AF-D3Y4A9-F1
#
_cell.length_a   1.000
_cell.length_b   1.000
_cell.length_c   1.000
_cell.angle_alpha   90.00
_cell.angle_beta   90.00
_cell.angle_gamma   90.00
#
_symmetry.space_group_name_H-M   'P 1'
#
loop_
_entity.id
_entity.type
_entity.pdbx_description
1 polymer ?
#
loop_
_entity_poly.entity_id
_entity_poly.type
_entity_poly.pdbx_seq_one_letter_code
_entity_poly.pdbx_strand_id
1 'polypeptide(L)'
;VVKAVLDELFDHFKDMKLPAHVRISLACCLNMCGAVHASDIAIVGIHRKPPMIDDEYVDKLCEVPLAVAACPTGAIRTIKREDGSKSVAVNNERCMFCGNCYT
;
A
#
# COMPACT_ATOMS: atom_id res chain seq x y z
N VAL A 1 11.72 -4.61 -11.04
CA VAL A 1 10.63 -4.29 -11.98
C VAL A 1 11.08 -3.31 -13.05
N VAL A 2 11.53 -2.09 -12.70
CA VAL A 2 11.94 -1.07 -13.69
C VAL A 2 12.95 -1.57 -14.71
N LYS A 3 14.06 -2.22 -14.28
CA LYS A 3 15.07 -2.80 -15.18
C LYS A 3 14.47 -3.77 -16.21
N ALA A 4 13.66 -4.74 -15.75
CA ALA A 4 13.03 -5.72 -16.64
C ALA A 4 12.10 -5.05 -17.67
N VAL A 5 11.33 -4.03 -17.26
CA VAL A 5 10.44 -3.29 -18.18
C VAL A 5 11.24 -2.50 -19.21
N LEU A 6 12.31 -1.80 -18.80
CA LEU A 6 13.11 -0.98 -19.71
C LEU A 6 14.00 -1.81 -20.64
N ASP A 7 14.38 -3.02 -20.25
CA ASP A 7 15.11 -3.94 -21.13
C ASP A 7 14.24 -4.41 -22.30
N GLU A 8 12.99 -4.81 -22.02
CA GLU A 8 12.01 -5.21 -23.04
C GLU A 8 11.58 -4.05 -23.94
N LEU A 9 11.52 -2.83 -23.39
CA LEU A 9 11.10 -1.62 -24.12
C LEU A 9 12.28 -0.82 -24.71
N PHE A 10 13.51 -1.34 -24.64
CA PHE A 10 14.70 -0.58 -25.04
C PHE A 10 14.67 -0.16 -26.51
N ASP A 11 14.09 -0.97 -27.40
CA ASP A 11 13.95 -0.64 -28.81
C ASP A 11 12.97 0.53 -29.06
N HIS A 12 11.93 0.68 -28.22
CA HIS A 12 11.04 1.84 -28.24
C HIS A 12 11.66 3.09 -27.61
N PHE A 13 12.65 2.94 -26.74
CA PHE A 13 13.35 4.08 -26.13
C PHE A 13 14.32 4.75 -27.11
N LYS A 14 14.93 3.98 -28.03
CA LYS A 14 15.90 4.48 -29.01
C LYS A 14 15.28 5.19 -30.21
N ASP A 15 13.98 5.01 -30.47
CA ASP A 15 13.31 5.48 -31.68
C ASP A 15 11.90 6.04 -31.40
N MET A 16 11.40 6.91 -32.28
CA MET A 16 10.12 7.60 -32.13
C MET A 16 9.01 6.96 -32.98
N LYS A 17 8.75 5.66 -32.76
CA LYS A 17 7.74 4.89 -33.52
C LYS A 17 6.31 4.97 -32.97
N LEU A 18 6.14 5.52 -31.77
CA LEU A 18 4.84 5.56 -31.09
C LEU A 18 4.04 6.80 -31.50
N PRO A 19 2.69 6.75 -31.52
CA PRO A 19 1.85 7.88 -31.90
C PRO A 19 2.00 9.13 -31.01
N ALA A 20 2.43 8.93 -29.76
CA ALA A 20 2.67 9.97 -28.78
C ALA A 20 3.72 9.51 -27.76
N HIS A 21 4.21 10.44 -26.94
CA HIS A 21 5.15 10.14 -25.86
C HIS A 21 4.46 9.35 -24.75
N VAL A 22 4.93 8.13 -24.46
CA VAL A 22 4.37 7.25 -23.42
C VAL A 22 5.17 7.38 -22.13
N ARG A 23 4.49 7.71 -21.03
CA ARG A 23 5.05 7.79 -19.68
C ARG A 23 4.67 6.55 -18.89
N ILE A 24 5.68 5.80 -18.45
CA ILE A 24 5.52 4.62 -17.61
C ILE A 24 6.04 4.94 -16.22
N SER A 25 5.21 4.80 -15.19
CA SER A 25 5.60 5.01 -13.80
C SER A 25 5.34 3.79 -12.93
N LEU A 26 6.14 3.66 -11.87
CA LEU A 26 6.02 2.58 -10.91
C LEU A 26 5.99 3.10 -9.48
N ALA A 27 5.10 2.55 -8.65
CA ALA A 27 5.10 2.71 -7.21
C ALA A 27 5.10 1.34 -6.54
N CYS A 28 5.87 1.23 -5.45
CA CYS A 28 6.00 -0.01 -4.70
C CYS A 28 4.80 -0.31 -3.79
N CYS A 29 3.98 0.70 -3.47
CA CYS A 29 2.75 0.55 -2.69
C CYS A 29 1.69 1.58 -3.12
N LEU A 30 0.52 1.51 -2.48
CA LEU A 30 -0.65 2.36 -2.75
C LEU A 30 -0.51 3.81 -2.23
N ASN A 31 0.60 4.15 -1.56
CA ASN A 31 0.94 5.57 -1.34
C ASN A 31 1.32 6.28 -2.66
N MET A 32 1.52 5.51 -3.75
CA MET A 32 1.65 6.01 -5.11
C MET A 32 2.69 7.14 -5.28
N CYS A 33 3.79 7.09 -4.51
CA CYS A 33 4.84 8.11 -4.55
C CYS A 33 5.37 8.28 -5.99
N GLY A 34 5.22 9.48 -6.54
CA GLY A 34 5.57 9.80 -7.92
C GLY A 34 4.35 10.03 -8.82
N ALA A 35 4.46 9.68 -10.10
CA ALA A 35 3.47 10.03 -11.13
C ALA A 35 2.52 8.88 -11.51
N VAL A 36 2.47 7.82 -10.70
CA VAL A 36 1.73 6.58 -11.01
C VAL A 36 0.24 6.82 -11.24
N HIS A 37 -0.37 7.75 -10.49
CA HIS A 37 -1.78 8.08 -10.61
C HIS A 37 -2.11 8.90 -11.88
N ALA A 38 -1.10 9.37 -12.61
CA ALA A 38 -1.23 10.26 -13.77
C ALA A 38 -0.29 9.87 -14.92
N SER A 39 0.02 8.58 -15.05
CA SER A 39 0.86 8.03 -16.13
C SER A 39 0.03 7.30 -17.17
N ASP A 40 0.50 7.26 -18.42
CA ASP A 40 -0.15 6.50 -19.50
C ASP A 40 -0.18 5.00 -19.16
N ILE A 41 0.90 4.50 -18.55
CA ILE A 41 0.98 3.15 -17.99
C ILE A 41 1.49 3.23 -16.56
N ALA A 42 0.74 2.62 -15.63
CA ALA A 42 1.03 2.65 -14.21
C ALA A 42 1.21 1.22 -13.66
N ILE A 43 2.30 1.00 -12.93
CA ILE A 43 2.56 -0.26 -12.22
C ILE A 43 2.51 0.03 -10.71
N VAL A 44 1.59 -0.62 -10.00
CA VAL A 44 1.39 -0.40 -8.56
C VAL A 44 1.50 -1.72 -7.80
N GLY A 45 2.35 -1.74 -6.78
CA GLY A 45 2.39 -2.83 -5.82
C GLY A 45 1.17 -2.82 -4.91
N ILE A 46 0.48 -3.97 -4.82
CA ILE A 46 -0.66 -4.16 -3.92
C ILE A 46 -0.42 -5.34 -2.99
N HIS A 47 -0.99 -5.27 -1.79
CA HIS A 47 -1.04 -6.41 -0.88
C HIS A 47 -2.38 -7.15 -1.09
N ARG A 48 -2.44 -8.42 -0.68
CA ARG A 48 -3.64 -9.29 -0.83
C ARG A 48 -4.01 -10.02 0.46
N LYS A 49 -3.43 -9.60 1.58
CA LYS A 49 -3.65 -10.21 2.89
C LYS A 49 -3.81 -9.09 3.92
N PRO A 50 -4.71 -9.25 4.91
CA PRO A 50 -4.80 -8.34 6.05
C PRO A 50 -3.46 -8.25 6.80
N PRO A 51 -3.22 -7.16 7.54
CA PRO A 51 -2.03 -7.05 8.39
C PRO A 51 -2.09 -8.10 9.51
N MET A 52 -0.92 -8.61 9.90
CA MET A 52 -0.77 -9.40 11.12
C MET A 52 -0.70 -8.44 12.31
N ILE A 53 -1.42 -8.77 13.38
CA ILE A 53 -1.44 -7.95 14.59
C ILE A 53 -0.40 -8.52 15.56
N ASP A 54 0.56 -7.68 15.97
CA ASP A 54 1.49 -8.00 17.05
C ASP A 54 1.00 -7.36 18.35
N ASP A 55 0.06 -8.06 18.98
CA ASP A 55 -0.64 -7.53 20.14
C ASP A 55 0.27 -7.25 21.35
N GLU A 56 1.46 -7.85 21.45
CA GLU A 56 2.38 -7.59 22.56
C GLU A 56 2.96 -6.16 22.51
N TYR A 57 3.05 -5.61 21.31
CA TYR A 57 3.74 -4.34 21.04
C TYR A 57 2.83 -3.23 20.53
N VAL A 58 1.59 -3.50 20.11
CA VAL A 58 0.66 -2.47 19.61
C VAL A 58 0.47 -1.33 20.61
N ASP A 59 0.20 -1.61 21.90
CA ASP A 59 0.01 -0.55 22.91
C ASP A 59 1.32 0.20 23.23
N LYS A 60 2.47 -0.45 23.01
CA LYS A 60 3.80 0.09 23.35
C LYS A 60 4.38 0.96 22.23
N LEU A 61 4.05 0.66 20.98
CA LEU A 61 4.67 1.28 19.79
C LEU A 61 3.70 2.16 19.00
N CYS A 62 2.39 1.93 19.12
CA CYS A 62 1.40 2.61 18.28
C CYS A 62 0.45 3.46 19.11
N GLU A 63 0.15 4.66 18.61
CA GLU A 63 -1.03 5.39 19.05
C GLU A 63 -2.27 4.73 18.44
N VAL A 64 -2.95 3.86 19.20
CA VAL A 64 -4.12 3.10 18.72
C VAL A 64 -5.17 3.95 18.00
N PRO A 65 -5.52 5.18 18.43
CA PRO A 65 -6.44 6.03 17.68
C PRO A 65 -5.96 6.39 16.27
N LEU A 66 -4.65 6.58 16.06
CA LEU A 66 -4.08 6.85 14.74
C LEU A 66 -4.20 5.61 13.84
N ALA A 67 -3.90 4.42 14.37
CA ALA A 67 -4.03 3.17 13.61
C ALA A 67 -5.48 2.92 13.18
N VAL A 68 -6.46 3.24 14.02
CA VAL A 68 -7.90 3.16 13.69
C VAL A 68 -8.28 4.20 12.62
N ALA A 69 -7.88 5.46 12.81
CA ALA A 69 -8.19 6.55 11.89
C ALA A 69 -7.51 6.41 10.51
N ALA A 70 -6.37 5.71 10.45
CA ALA A 70 -5.66 5.42 9.21
C ALA A 70 -6.43 4.48 8.28
N CYS A 71 -7.48 3.78 8.75
CA CYS A 71 -8.23 2.83 7.93
C CYS A 71 -9.35 3.53 7.13
N PRO A 72 -9.25 3.65 5.80
CA PRO A 72 -10.27 4.33 5.00
C PRO A 72 -11.59 3.55 4.90
N THR A 73 -11.56 2.23 5.08
CA THR A 73 -12.76 1.37 5.04
C THR A 73 -13.39 1.13 6.41
N GLY A 74 -12.78 1.66 7.48
CA GLY A 74 -13.23 1.42 8.86
C GLY A 74 -13.16 -0.05 9.29
N ALA A 75 -12.17 -0.80 8.79
CA ALA A 75 -11.98 -2.21 9.11
C ALA A 75 -11.32 -2.45 10.48
N ILE A 76 -10.71 -1.42 11.08
CA ILE A 76 -9.94 -1.53 12.32
C ILE A 76 -10.76 -0.99 13.49
N ARG A 77 -10.80 -1.72 14.61
CA ARG A 77 -11.45 -1.29 15.86
C ARG A 77 -10.52 -1.52 17.05
N THR A 78 -10.60 -0.64 18.04
CA THR A 78 -9.89 -0.82 19.32
C THR A 78 -10.48 -1.98 20.10
N ILE A 79 -9.61 -2.80 20.70
CA ILE A 79 -9.97 -3.84 21.67
C ILE A 79 -9.15 -3.67 22.95
N LYS A 80 -9.68 -4.17 24.06
CA LYS A 80 -8.92 -4.34 25.30
C LYS A 80 -8.64 -5.82 25.49
N ARG A 81 -7.41 -6.16 25.83
CA ARG A 81 -7.00 -7.52 26.15
C ARG A 81 -7.21 -7.84 27.62
N GLU A 82 -7.12 -9.12 27.96
CA GLU A 82 -7.33 -9.64 29.32
C GLU A 82 -6.31 -9.08 30.33
N ASP A 83 -5.09 -8.77 29.85
CA ASP A 83 -4.03 -8.13 30.62
C ASP A 83 -4.25 -6.61 30.84
N GLY A 84 -5.34 -6.05 30.31
CA GLY A 84 -5.68 -4.63 30.39
C GLY A 84 -5.02 -3.75 29.32
N SER A 85 -4.12 -4.30 28.50
CA SER A 85 -3.49 -3.57 27.40
C SER A 85 -4.48 -3.27 26.26
N LYS A 86 -4.22 -2.20 25.51
CA LYS A 86 -5.00 -1.87 24.31
C LYS A 86 -4.40 -2.52 23.07
N SER A 87 -5.26 -3.05 22.21
CA SER A 87 -4.86 -3.53 20.89
C SER A 87 -5.90 -3.17 19.84
N VAL A 88 -5.76 -3.72 18.64
CA VAL A 88 -6.68 -3.55 17.51
C VAL A 88 -7.20 -4.90 17.01
N ALA A 89 -8.43 -4.93 16.52
CA ALA A 89 -8.97 -6.04 15.76
C ALA A 89 -9.29 -5.58 14.34
N VAL A 90 -9.03 -6.44 13.35
CA VAL A 90 -9.27 -6.17 11.92
C VAL A 90 -10.42 -7.03 11.43
N ASN A 91 -11.42 -6.39 10.81
CA ASN A 91 -12.44 -7.08 10.03
C ASN A 91 -11.89 -7.37 8.62
N ASN A 92 -11.57 -8.64 8.36
CA ASN A 92 -10.98 -9.07 7.09
C ASN A 92 -11.88 -8.85 5.87
N GLU A 93 -13.21 -8.89 6.03
CA GLU A 93 -14.16 -8.67 4.93
C GLU A 93 -14.20 -7.21 4.48
N ARG A 94 -13.88 -6.28 5.39
CA ARG A 94 -13.80 -4.83 5.09
C ARG A 94 -12.39 -4.37 4.74
N CYS A 95 -11.37 -5.18 5.01
CA CYS A 95 -9.98 -4.82 4.74
C CYS A 95 -9.68 -4.95 3.25
N MET A 96 -9.15 -3.88 2.64
CA MET A 96 -8.73 -3.86 1.24
C MET A 96 -7.19 -3.82 1.07
N PHE A 97 -6.46 -4.10 2.15
CA PHE A 97 -5.01 -4.32 2.12
C PHE A 97 -4.16 -3.10 1.68
N CYS A 98 -4.60 -1.87 1.94
CA CYS A 98 -3.79 -0.67 1.60
C CYS A 98 -2.49 -0.55 2.39
N GLY A 99 -2.38 -1.19 3.55
CA GLY A 99 -1.20 -1.10 4.42
C GLY A 99 -1.09 0.23 5.19
N ASN A 100 -2.06 1.15 5.08
CA ASN A 100 -1.95 2.48 5.70
C ASN A 100 -1.89 2.44 7.24
N CYS A 101 -2.40 1.38 7.87
CA CYS A 101 -2.28 1.19 9.32
C CYS A 101 -0.89 0.70 9.77
N TYR A 102 0.00 0.36 8.83
CA TYR A 102 1.39 -0.05 9.08
C TYR A 102 2.41 1.04 8.70
N THR A 103 1.97 2.08 7.99
CA THR A 103 2.77 3.29 7.73
C THR A 103 2.97 4.08 9.02
#